data_AF-A0A1F3BF53-F1
#
_entry.id   AF-A0A1F3BF53-F1
#
_cell.length_a   1.000
_cell.length_b   1.000
_cell.length_c   1.000
_cell.angle_alpha   90.00
_cell.angle_beta   90.00
_cell.angle_gamma   90.00
#
_symmetry.space_group_name_H-M   'P 1'
#
loop_
_entity.id
_entity.type
_entity.pdbx_description
1 polymer ?
#
loop_
_entity_poly.entity_id
_entity_poly.type
_entity_poly.pdbx_seq_one_letter_code
_entity_poly.pdbx_strand_id
1 'polypeptide(L)' 'MMSHIIIEVDEQIAKAYSQTDKQQQKNIGIVISSWLKKIVNTSTMNSYKQMLDSMSDEATKNGLTPEKLKHLLKDND' A
#
# COMPACT_ATOMS: atom_id res chain seq x y z
N MET A 1 -4.78 -18.96 -9.03
CA MET A 1 -5.94 -18.61 -9.88
C MET A 1 -5.54 -17.45 -10.78
N MET A 2 -5.95 -17.46 -12.05
CA MET A 2 -5.73 -16.34 -12.97
C MET A 2 -6.99 -15.46 -12.99
N SER A 3 -6.80 -14.14 -12.94
CA SER A 3 -7.87 -13.15 -12.94
C SER A 3 -7.51 -12.04 -13.90
N HIS A 4 -8.50 -11.46 -14.56
CA HIS A 4 -8.33 -10.42 -15.57
C HIS A 4 -8.99 -9.12 -15.12
N ILE A 5 -8.38 -8.00 -15.47
CA ILE A 5 -8.93 -6.66 -15.31
C ILE A 5 -8.97 -5.99 -16.69
N ILE A 6 -9.95 -5.10 -16.90
CA ILE A 6 -10.03 -4.26 -18.10
C ILE A 6 -9.51 -2.87 -17.70
N ILE A 7 -8.59 -2.33 -18.49
CA ILE A 7 -8.00 -1.01 -18.27
C ILE A 7 -8.29 -0.18 -19.52
N GLU A 8 -9.00 0.93 -19.35
CA GLU A 8 -9.20 1.90 -20.41
C GLU A 8 -7.91 2.67 -20.66
N VAL A 9 -7.49 2.75 -21.92
CA VAL A 9 -6.29 3.45 -22.38
C VAL A 9 -6.60 4.18 -23.69
N ASP A 10 -5.73 5.11 -24.07
CA ASP A 10 -5.85 5.78 -25.36
C ASP A 10 -5.87 4.78 -26.53
N GLU A 11 -6.70 5.06 -27.55
CA GLU A 11 -6.90 4.17 -28.70
C GLU A 11 -5.58 3.79 -29.39
N GLN A 12 -4.65 4.74 -29.50
CA GLN A 12 -3.34 4.52 -30.12
C GLN A 12 -2.50 3.52 -29.31
N ILE A 13 -2.61 3.54 -27.98
CA ILE A 13 -1.92 2.61 -27.09
C ILE A 13 -2.55 1.23 -27.17
N ALA A 14 -3.88 1.14 -27.24
CA ALA A 14 -4.59 -0.13 -27.44
C ALA A 14 -4.17 -0.80 -28.76
N LYS A 15 -4.11 -0.02 -29.85
CA LYS A 15 -3.60 -0.48 -31.15
C LYS A 15 -2.16 -0.97 -31.06
N ALA A 16 -1.26 -0.16 -30.49
CA ALA A 16 0.14 -0.54 -30.32
C ALA A 16 0.28 -1.84 -29.51
N TYR A 17 -0.43 -1.95 -28.39
CA TYR A 17 -0.43 -3.16 -27.55
C TYR A 17 -0.88 -4.40 -28.33
N SER A 18 -1.97 -4.30 -29.10
CA SER A 18 -2.48 -5.42 -29.90
C SER A 18 -1.51 -5.93 -30.97
N GLN A 19 -0.55 -5.10 -31.39
CA GLN A 19 0.46 -5.43 -32.39
C GLN A 19 1.75 -6.01 -31.78
N THR A 20 1.91 -5.96 -30.45
CA THR A 20 3.07 -6.55 -29.75
C THR A 20 2.98 -8.06 -29.64
N ASP A 21 4.12 -8.74 -29.53
CA ASP A 21 4.16 -10.19 -29.35
C ASP A 21 3.69 -10.62 -27.95
N LYS A 22 3.37 -11.91 -27.80
CA LYS A 22 2.85 -12.47 -26.52
C LYS A 22 3.82 -12.29 -25.35
N GLN A 23 5.12 -12.29 -25.60
CA GLN A 23 6.12 -12.15 -24.55
C GLN A 23 6.15 -10.70 -24.05
N GLN A 24 6.06 -9.72 -24.95
CA GLN A 24 5.94 -8.31 -24.63
C GLN A 24 4.65 -8.02 -23.86
N GLN A 25 3.51 -8.54 -24.33
CA GLN A 25 2.23 -8.42 -23.63
C GLN A 25 2.30 -8.97 -22.19
N LYS A 26 2.91 -10.15 -22.02
CA LYS A 26 3.11 -10.76 -20.70
C LYS A 26 3.99 -9.89 -19.80
N ASN A 27 5.08 -9.34 -20.33
CA ASN A 27 5.98 -8.45 -19.58
C ASN A 27 5.24 -7.20 -19.11
N ILE A 28 4.41 -6.60 -19.97
CA ILE A 28 3.55 -5.45 -19.60
C ILE A 28 2.60 -5.82 -18.46
N GLY A 29 1.95 -6.99 -18.53
CA GLY A 29 1.11 -7.48 -17.44
C GLY A 29 1.83 -7.63 -16.09
N ILE A 30 3.10 -8.05 -16.10
CA ILE A 30 3.93 -8.15 -14.89
C ILE A 30 4.23 -6.76 -14.32
N VAL A 31 4.54 -5.78 -15.18
CA VAL A 31 4.81 -4.40 -14.77
C VAL A 31 3.57 -3.77 -14.13
N ILE A 32 2.41 -3.88 -14.79
CA ILE A 32 1.13 -3.36 -14.28
C ILE A 32 0.79 -4.01 -12.94
N SER A 33 0.91 -5.34 -12.85
CA SER A 33 0.64 -6.07 -11.60
C SER A 33 1.54 -5.63 -10.45
N SER A 34 2.83 -5.39 -10.73
CA SER A 34 3.79 -4.95 -9.71
C SER A 34 3.51 -3.52 -9.26
N TRP A 35 3.14 -2.65 -10.19
CA TRP A 35 2.74 -1.27 -9.88
C TRP A 35 1.45 -1.22 -9.05
N LEU A 36 0.42 -1.98 -9.41
CA LEU A 36 -0.81 -2.09 -8.63
C LEU A 36 -0.56 -2.64 -7.22
N LYS A 37 0.27 -3.68 -7.08
CA LYS A 37 0.70 -4.17 -5.75
C LYS A 37 1.38 -3.09 -4.92
N LYS A 38 2.25 -2.28 -5.53
CA LYS A 38 2.90 -1.16 -4.84
C LYS A 38 1.89 -0.13 -4.36
N ILE A 39 0.89 0.22 -5.18
CA ILE A 39 -0.18 1.16 -4.78
C ILE A 39 -0.93 0.61 -3.57
N VAL A 40 -1.40 -0.64 -3.64
CA VAL A 40 -2.13 -1.27 -2.54
C VAL A 40 -1.29 -1.31 -1.28
N ASN A 41 -0.04 -1.76 -1.36
CA ASN A 41 0.85 -1.84 -0.20
C ASN A 41 1.18 -0.46 0.39
N THR A 42 1.35 0.56 -0.45
CA THR A 42 1.58 1.94 0.01
C THR A 42 0.35 2.49 0.70
N SER A 43 -0.85 2.26 0.14
CA SER A 43 -2.11 2.65 0.77
C SER A 43 -2.31 1.95 2.11
N THR A 44 -2.09 0.63 2.20
CA THR A 44 -2.22 -0.13 3.45
C THR A 44 -1.20 0.31 4.50
N MET A 45 0.04 0.58 4.10
CA MET A 45 1.09 1.06 5.01
C MET A 45 0.80 2.47 5.52
N ASN A 46 0.25 3.34 4.67
CA ASN A 46 -0.23 4.66 5.09
C ASN A 46 -1.42 4.54 6.05
N SER A 47 -2.38 3.65 5.80
CA SER A 47 -3.51 3.41 6.70
C SER A 47 -3.06 2.85 8.05
N TYR A 48 -2.11 1.93 8.06
CA TYR A 48 -1.54 1.40 9.30
C TYR A 48 -0.80 2.47 10.11
N LYS A 49 0.00 3.29 9.43
CA LYS A 49 0.67 4.43 10.07
C LYS A 49 -0.32 5.43 10.65
N GLN A 50 -1.36 5.80 9.89
CA GLN A 50 -2.43 6.67 10.38
C GLN A 50 -3.15 6.10 11.60
N MET A 51 -3.39 4.78 11.61
CA MET A 51 -3.96 4.09 12.78
C MET A 51 -3.02 4.22 13.99
N LEU A 52 -1.72 3.92 13.85
CA LEU A 52 -0.74 4.06 14.94
C LEU A 52 -0.60 5.51 15.44
N ASP A 53 -0.60 6.49 14.54
CA ASP A 53 -0.55 7.91 14.87
C ASP A 53 -1.78 8.30 15.69
N SER A 54 -2.99 7.87 15.26
CA SER A 54 -4.24 8.14 15.98
C SER A 54 -4.27 7.51 17.39
N MET A 55 -3.76 6.28 17.54
CA MET A 55 -3.65 5.61 18.84
C MET A 55 -2.65 6.31 19.75
N SER A 56 -1.53 6.79 19.21
CA SER A 56 -0.52 7.56 19.96
C SER A 56 -1.07 8.91 20.40
N ASP A 57 -1.81 9.60 19.54
CA ASP A 57 -2.48 10.86 19.85
C ASP A 57 -3.54 10.67 20.95
N GLU A 58 -4.35 9.61 20.87
CA GLU A 58 -5.34 9.27 21.89
C GLU A 58 -4.69 8.92 23.23
N ALA A 59 -3.64 8.11 23.22
CA ALA A 59 -2.89 7.78 24.43
C ALA A 59 -2.28 9.03 25.08
N THR A 60 -1.71 9.93 24.28
CA THR A 60 -1.16 11.20 24.76
C THR A 60 -2.24 12.11 25.34
N LYS A 61 -3.40 12.23 24.67
CA LYS A 61 -4.58 12.97 25.18
C LYS A 61 -5.09 12.42 26.50
N ASN A 62 -5.08 11.09 26.65
CA ASN A 62 -5.45 10.40 27.89
C ASN A 62 -4.33 10.43 28.94
N GLY A 63 -3.29 11.22 28.72
CA GLY A 63 -2.24 11.50 29.69
C GLY A 63 -1.15 10.44 29.76
N LEU A 64 -1.07 9.50 28.80
CA LEU A 64 0.09 8.62 28.61
C LEU A 64 1.20 9.39 27.89
N THR A 65 1.97 10.15 28.65
CA THR A 65 3.16 10.83 28.13
C THR A 65 4.34 9.85 28.04
N PRO A 66 5.37 10.12 27.22
CA PRO A 66 6.57 9.28 27.15
C PRO A 66 7.23 9.05 28.53
N GLU A 67 7.16 10.04 29.41
CA GLU A 67 7.66 9.96 30.78
C GLU A 67 6.83 9.01 31.65
N LYS A 68 5.49 9.09 31.58
CA LYS A 68 4.60 8.17 32.29
C LYS A 68 4.67 6.76 31.75
N LEU A 69 4.80 6.58 30.44
CA LEU A 69 5.02 5.28 29.82
C LEU A 69 6.34 4.66 30.34
N LYS A 70 7.42 5.44 30.42
CA LYS A 70 8.69 4.99 31.01
C LYS A 70 8.56 4.58 32.48
N HIS A 71 7.72 5.26 33.24
CA HIS A 71 7.42 4.86 34.62
C HIS A 71 6.64 3.53 34.68
N LEU A 72 5.57 3.40 33.91
CA LEU A 72 4.75 2.18 33.86
C LEU A 72 5.52 0.93 33.39
N LEU A 73 6.47 1.12 32.46
CA LEU A 73 7.31 0.03 31.96
C LEU A 73 8.38 -0.40 32.96
N LYS A 74 8.81 0.49 33.86
CA LYS A 74 9.76 0.17 34.94
C LYS A 74 9.11 -0.55 36.11
N ASP A 75 7.80 -0.38 36.30
CA ASP A 75 7.05 -1.02 37.40
C ASP A 75 6.63 -2.47 37.07
N ASN A 76 6.85 -2.94 35.83
CA ASN A 76 6.54 -4.29 35.37
C ASN A 76 7.78 -5.18 35.11
N ASP A 77 8.96 -4.73 35.57
CA ASP A 77 10.19 -5.54 35.71
C ASP A 77 10.46 -5.80 37.21
#